data_AF-A0A2P8AL72-F1
#
_entry.id   AF-A0A2P8AL72-F1
#
_cell.length_a   1.000
_cell.length_b   1.000
_cell.length_c   1.000
_cell.angle_alpha   90.00
_cell.angle_beta   90.00
_cell.angle_gamma   90.00
#
_symmetry.space_group_name_H-M   'P 1'
#
loop_
_entity.id
_entity.type
_entity.pdbx_description
1 polymer ?
#
loop_
_entity_poly.entity_id
_entity_poly.type
_entity_poly.pdbx_seq_one_letter_code
_entity_poly.pdbx_strand_id
1 'polypeptide(L)' 'MNATPLGLRPDDPPPFAVADLPAHAVVADIIMSPAETALLRAARERGLPAHPGEPMLAHQIDAYLDFFGL' A
#
# COMPACT_ATOMS: atom_id res chain seq x y z
N MET A 1 2.83 1.90 -7.47
CA MET A 1 2.90 1.77 -6.00
C MET A 1 2.86 3.15 -5.37
N ASN A 2 2.24 3.29 -4.20
CA ASN A 2 2.36 4.50 -3.38
C ASN A 2 3.45 4.30 -2.34
N ALA A 3 4.46 5.16 -2.36
CA ALA A 3 5.52 5.23 -1.36
C ALA A 3 5.58 6.62 -0.70
N THR A 4 4.48 7.38 -0.80
CA THR A 4 4.35 8.72 -0.23
C THR A 4 3.48 8.69 1.03
N PRO A 5 3.44 9.78 1.81
CA PRO A 5 2.51 9.90 2.94
C PRO A 5 1.03 10.07 2.56
N LEU A 6 0.68 10.22 1.27
CA LEU A 6 -0.71 10.44 0.84
C LEU A 6 -1.55 9.19 1.11
N GLY A 7 -2.59 9.33 1.93
CA GLY A 7 -3.47 8.24 2.38
C GLY A 7 -3.41 8.00 3.88
N LEU A 8 -2.54 8.70 4.62
CA LEU A 8 -2.48 8.66 6.08
C LEU A 8 -3.70 9.34 6.71
N ARG A 9 -4.27 10.34 6.01
CA ARG A 9 -5.47 11.05 6.45
C ARG A 9 -6.66 10.66 5.57
N PRO A 10 -7.88 10.57 6.14
CA PRO A 10 -9.08 10.21 5.38
C PRO A 10 -9.33 11.09 4.14
N ASP A 11 -8.99 12.38 4.23
CA ASP A 11 -9.23 13.36 3.17
C ASP A 11 -8.04 13.53 2.20
N ASP A 12 -6.98 12.72 2.34
CA ASP A 12 -5.87 12.76 1.39
C ASP A 12 -6.35 12.27 0.01
N PRO A 13 -6.01 12.99 -1.08
CA PRO A 13 -6.30 12.51 -2.41
C PRO A 13 -5.45 11.28 -2.73
N PRO A 14 -5.91 10.38 -3.62
CA PRO A 14 -5.08 9.30 -4.11
C PRO A 14 -3.86 9.88 -4.87
N PRO A 15 -2.68 9.28 -4.74
CA PRO A 15 -1.43 9.78 -5.35
C PRO A 15 -1.41 9.66 -6.88
N PHE A 16 -2.29 8.85 -7.47
CA PHE A 16 -2.46 8.68 -8.91
C PHE A 16 -3.85 8.11 -9.25
N ALA A 17 -4.25 8.28 -10.51
CA ALA A 17 -5.52 7.76 -11.00
C ALA A 17 -5.48 6.24 -11.19
N VAL A 18 -6.30 5.52 -10.43
CA VAL A 18 -6.43 4.06 -10.57
C VAL A 18 -7.12 3.68 -11.87
N ALA A 19 -7.99 4.54 -12.42
CA ALA A 19 -8.81 4.25 -13.61
C ALA A 19 -7.99 4.00 -14.89
N ASP A 20 -6.77 4.52 -14.97
CA ASP A 20 -5.93 4.44 -16.18
C ASP A 20 -4.97 3.24 -16.16
N LEU A 21 -4.92 2.48 -15.06
CA LEU A 21 -4.03 1.33 -14.95
C LEU A 21 -4.42 0.19 -15.91
N PRO A 22 -3.47 -0.63 -16.38
CA PRO A 22 -3.79 -1.88 -17.07
C PRO A 22 -4.64 -2.83 -16.21
N ALA A 23 -5.48 -3.66 -16.83
CA ALA A 23 -6.36 -4.61 -16.12
C ALA A 23 -5.61 -5.68 -15.31
N HIS A 24 -4.32 -5.89 -15.60
CA HIS A 24 -3.44 -6.82 -14.87
C HIS A 24 -2.57 -6.12 -13.83
N ALA A 25 -2.73 -4.81 -13.63
CA ALA A 25 -1.89 -4.06 -12.71
C ALA A 25 -2.16 -4.46 -11.27
N VAL A 26 -1.10 -4.49 -10.47
CA VAL A 26 -1.17 -4.65 -9.02
C VAL A 26 -0.93 -3.29 -8.36
N VAL A 27 -1.81 -2.91 -7.43
CA VAL A 27 -1.68 -1.68 -6.65
C VAL A 27 -1.15 -2.02 -5.26
N ALA A 28 -0.12 -1.31 -4.81
CA ALA A 28 0.44 -1.49 -3.49
C ALA A 28 0.65 -0.12 -2.83
N ASP A 29 0.47 -0.07 -1.52
CA ASP A 29 0.62 1.12 -0.69
C ASP A 29 1.48 0.79 0.53
N ILE A 30 2.48 1.63 0.85
CA ILE A 30 3.36 1.40 2.03
C ILE A 30 2.67 1.77 3.35
N ILE A 31 1.52 2.45 3.29
CA ILE A 31 0.78 2.86 4.48
C ILE A 31 0.25 1.62 5.21
N MET A 32 0.60 1.50 6.49
CA MET A 32 0.17 0.39 7.35
C MET A 32 -1.13 0.70 8.10
N SER A 33 -1.32 1.97 8.47
CA SER A 33 -2.51 2.44 9.15
C SER A 33 -2.96 3.77 8.52
N PRO A 34 -4.19 3.86 7.97
CA PRO A 34 -5.18 2.77 7.88
C PRO A 34 -4.76 1.66 6.89
N ALA A 35 -5.21 0.42 7.14
CA ALA A 35 -4.91 -0.73 6.26
C ALA A 35 -5.62 -0.63 4.88
N GLU A 36 -6.69 0.16 4.79
CA GLU A 36 -7.39 0.44 3.53
C GLU A 36 -7.37 1.95 3.26
N THR A 37 -6.42 2.39 2.45
CA THR A 37 -6.32 3.77 1.95
C THR A 37 -7.32 4.02 0.81
N ALA A 38 -7.57 5.28 0.47
CA ALA A 38 -8.41 5.65 -0.68
C ALA A 38 -7.89 5.02 -1.99
N LEU A 39 -6.56 4.90 -2.14
CA LEU A 39 -5.93 4.25 -3.28
C LEU A 39 -6.26 2.75 -3.34
N LEU A 40 -6.09 2.03 -2.24
CA LEU A 40 -6.35 0.59 -2.19
C LEU A 40 -7.84 0.28 -2.35
N ARG A 41 -8.71 1.11 -1.79
CA ARG A 41 -10.16 1.03 -2.00
C ARG A 41 -10.50 1.15 -3.48
N ALA A 42 -10.03 2.21 -4.16
CA ALA A 42 -10.30 2.43 -5.58
C ALA A 42 -9.74 1.29 -6.46
N ALA A 43 -8.59 0.72 -6.10
CA ALA A 43 -8.03 -0.45 -6.79
C ALA A 43 -8.96 -1.67 -6.68
N ARG A 44 -9.44 -1.98 -5.47
CA ARG A 44 -10.37 -3.09 -5.23
C ARG A 44 -11.72 -2.89 -5.92
N GLU A 45 -12.24 -1.67 -5.90
CA GLU A 45 -13.48 -1.31 -6.62
C GLU A 45 -13.35 -1.52 -8.14
N ARG A 46 -12.15 -1.32 -8.69
CA ARG A 46 -11.85 -1.62 -10.10
C ARG A 46 -11.57 -3.11 -10.37
N GLY A 47 -11.53 -3.95 -9.33
CA GLY A 47 -11.19 -5.38 -9.44
C GLY A 47 -9.69 -5.65 -9.60
N LEU A 48 -8.82 -4.67 -9.31
CA LEU A 48 -7.38 -4.84 -9.33
C LEU A 48 -6.87 -5.46 -8.02
N PRO A 49 -5.85 -6.34 -8.06
CA PRO A 49 -5.16 -6.78 -6.85
C PRO A 49 -4.57 -5.59 -6.08
N ALA A 50 -4.80 -5.56 -4.78
CA ALA A 50 -4.41 -4.45 -3.89
C ALA A 50 -3.70 -4.96 -2.63
N HIS A 51 -2.45 -4.53 -2.40
CA HIS A 51 -1.63 -4.92 -1.26
C HIS A 51 -1.45 -3.79 -0.24
N PRO A 52 -1.84 -3.99 1.04
CA PRO A 52 -1.57 -3.05 2.11
C PRO A 52 -0.09 -3.08 2.55
N GLY A 53 0.32 -2.09 3.34
CA GLY A 53 1.71 -1.94 3.76
C GLY A 53 2.16 -2.88 4.87
N GLU A 54 1.25 -3.37 5.71
CA GLU A 54 1.57 -4.20 6.89
C GLU A 54 2.43 -5.44 6.56
N PRO A 55 2.12 -6.24 5.50
CA PRO A 55 2.97 -7.34 5.08
C PRO A 55 4.41 -6.95 4.78
N MET A 56 4.69 -5.72 4.33
CA MET A 56 6.06 -5.28 4.05
C MET A 56 6.91 -5.29 5.32
N LEU A 57 6.40 -4.72 6.42
CA LEU A 57 7.13 -4.72 7.70
C LEU A 57 7.24 -6.12 8.27
N ALA A 58 6.18 -6.92 8.20
CA ALA A 58 6.19 -8.29 8.70
C ALA A 58 7.36 -9.11 8.13
N HIS A 59 7.64 -8.98 6.83
CA HIS A 59 8.77 -9.65 6.18
C HIS A 59 10.13 -8.98 6.46
N GLN A 60 10.14 -7.69 6.81
CA GLN A 60 11.37 -6.96 7.17
C GLN A 60 11.84 -7.24 8.60
N ILE A 61 10.95 -7.70 9.49
CA ILE A 61 11.27 -7.96 10.90
C ILE A 61 12.44 -8.94 11.03
N ASP A 62 12.43 -10.05 10.31
CA ASP A 62 13.50 -11.06 10.40
C ASP A 62 14.86 -10.47 9.99
N ALA A 63 14.89 -9.64 8.95
CA ALA A 63 16.10 -8.95 8.52
C ALA A 63 16.58 -7.90 9.54
N TYR A 64 15.66 -7.22 10.21
CA TYR A 64 16.00 -6.30 11.30
C TYR A 64 16.56 -7.04 12.52
N LEU A 65 15.97 -8.18 12.90
CA LEU A 65 16.46 -9.00 14.00
C LEU A 65 17.89 -9.48 13.73
N ASP A 66 18.15 -10.02 12.53
CA ASP A 66 19.50 -10.44 12.10
C ASP A 66 20.49 -9.27 12.13
N PHE A 67 20.12 -8.11 11.57
CA PHE A 67 20.98 -6.93 11.55
C PHE A 67 21.33 -6.40 12.96
N PHE A 68 20.37 -6.42 13.90
CA PHE A 68 20.58 -5.93 15.27
C PHE A 68 21.09 -7.01 16.24
N GLY A 69 21.24 -8.26 15.78
CA GLY A 69 21.68 -9.39 16.62
C GLY A 69 20.69 -9.76 17.73
N LEU A 70 19.39 -9.67 17.44
CA LEU A 70 18.28 -9.96 18.35
C LEU A 70 17.65 -11.34 18.10
#